data_AF-A0A1R1S813-F1
#
_entry.id   AF-A0A1R1S813-F1
#
_cell.length_a   1.000
_cell.length_b   1.000
_cell.length_c   1.000
_cell.angle_alpha   90.00
_cell.angle_beta   90.00
_cell.angle_gamma   90.00
#
_symmetry.space_group_name_H-M   'P 1'
#
loop_
_entity.id
_entity.type
_entity.pdbx_description
1 polymer ?
#
loop_
_entity_poly.entity_id
_entity_poly.type
_entity_poly.pdbx_seq_one_letter_code
_entity_poly.pdbx_strand_id
1 'polypeptide(L)'
;MTLPHDPYFTAVIDALTTAGFSPADAFTDDSDTRGTYQFLRAVITLDPDTSGIDSKRWPHGLILIWEWHTGIESADGEPERGPSWEWARLVDSHGQCGEREALTAVGYASPTYVVESVRALIERRNQSTPAEQWERAEELNAACETWAAAEARKVGE
;
A
#
# COMPACT_ATOMS: atom_id res chain seq x y z
N MET A 1 -12.31 -0.05 -15.24
CA MET A 1 -11.87 -1.45 -15.12
C MET A 1 -11.45 -1.64 -13.68
N THR A 2 -11.74 -2.80 -13.09
CA THR A 2 -11.31 -3.14 -11.74
C THR A 2 -9.87 -3.66 -11.82
N LEU A 3 -8.95 -3.09 -11.03
CA LEU A 3 -7.56 -3.52 -10.99
C LEU A 3 -7.41 -4.78 -10.12
N PRO A 4 -6.37 -5.62 -10.34
CA PRO A 4 -6.22 -6.89 -9.62
C PRO A 4 -6.24 -6.76 -8.09
N HIS A 5 -5.69 -5.66 -7.57
CA HIS A 5 -5.55 -5.42 -6.13
C HIS A 5 -6.74 -4.71 -5.48
N ASP A 6 -7.75 -4.29 -6.24
CA ASP A 6 -8.94 -3.63 -5.68
C ASP A 6 -9.63 -4.45 -4.56
N PRO A 7 -9.81 -5.78 -4.67
CA PRO A 7 -10.45 -6.57 -3.62
C PRO A 7 -9.63 -6.63 -2.33
N TYR A 8 -8.30 -6.75 -2.47
CA TYR A 8 -7.39 -6.74 -1.32
C TYR A 8 -7.45 -5.41 -0.59
N PHE A 9 -7.40 -4.33 -1.36
CA PHE A 9 -7.37 -2.99 -0.80
C PHE A 9 -8.71 -2.60 -0.15
N THR A 10 -9.82 -3.03 -0.73
CA THR A 10 -11.14 -2.93 -0.09
C THR A 10 -11.13 -3.61 1.29
N ALA A 11 -10.58 -4.84 1.38
CA ALA A 11 -10.50 -5.55 2.66
C ALA A 11 -9.59 -4.84 3.67
N VAL A 12 -8.49 -4.22 3.23
CA VAL A 12 -7.61 -3.40 4.10
C VAL A 12 -8.33 -2.17 4.62
N ILE A 13 -9.06 -1.44 3.77
CA ILE A 13 -9.86 -0.27 4.16
C ILE A 13 -10.95 -0.66 5.16
N ASP A 14 -11.66 -1.76 4.92
CA ASP A 14 -12.69 -2.28 5.84
C ASP A 14 -12.09 -2.64 7.20
N ALA A 15 -10.91 -3.28 7.21
CA ALA A 15 -10.20 -3.63 8.44
C ALA A 15 -9.73 -2.38 9.21
N LEU A 16 -9.17 -1.39 8.53
CA LEU A 16 -8.79 -0.09 9.13
C LEU A 16 -10.00 0.61 9.74
N THR A 17 -11.10 0.70 9.00
CA THR A 17 -12.36 1.31 9.45
C THR A 17 -12.91 0.61 10.67
N THR A 18 -12.96 -0.73 10.65
CA THR A 18 -13.39 -1.56 11.80
C THR A 18 -12.49 -1.34 13.03
N ALA A 19 -11.20 -1.08 12.80
CA ALA A 19 -10.21 -0.82 13.83
C ALA A 19 -10.23 0.61 14.40
N GLY A 20 -11.10 1.48 13.87
CA GLY A 20 -11.26 2.88 14.28
C GLY A 20 -10.40 3.88 13.51
N PHE A 21 -9.66 3.44 12.49
CA PHE A 21 -8.99 4.32 11.55
C PHE A 21 -9.98 4.65 10.44
N SER A 22 -10.42 5.90 10.29
CA SER A 22 -11.31 6.29 9.20
C SER A 22 -10.49 6.96 8.11
N PRO A 23 -10.10 6.25 7.02
CA PRO A 23 -9.29 6.85 5.97
C PRO A 23 -10.00 8.06 5.38
N ALA A 24 -9.27 9.15 5.20
CA ALA A 24 -9.80 10.37 4.60
C ALA A 24 -9.90 10.27 3.08
N ASP A 25 -9.00 9.49 2.48
CA ASP A 25 -9.00 9.18 1.06
C ASP A 25 -8.36 7.82 0.80
N ALA A 26 -8.78 7.16 -0.28
CA ALA A 26 -8.19 5.91 -0.73
C ALA A 26 -8.43 5.68 -2.23
N PHE A 27 -7.39 5.27 -2.96
CA PHE A 27 -7.51 4.95 -4.38
C PHE A 27 -6.54 3.85 -4.81
N THR A 28 -6.84 3.25 -5.96
CA THR A 28 -6.02 2.27 -6.66
C THR A 28 -5.76 2.75 -8.08
N ASP A 29 -4.55 2.52 -8.59
CA ASP A 29 -4.18 2.83 -9.97
C ASP A 29 -3.11 1.87 -10.52
N ASP A 30 -3.01 1.83 -11.85
CA ASP A 30 -1.90 1.29 -12.63
C ASP A 30 -0.97 2.45 -12.99
N SER A 31 0.00 2.72 -12.12
CA SER A 31 0.95 3.82 -12.29
C SER A 31 2.10 3.41 -13.21
N ASP A 32 2.74 4.38 -13.85
CA ASP A 32 3.97 4.15 -14.61
C ASP A 32 5.23 4.47 -13.80
N THR A 33 6.26 3.66 -14.01
CA THR A 33 7.63 3.94 -13.65
C THR A 33 8.29 4.60 -14.85
N ARG A 34 8.71 5.86 -14.67
CA ARG A 34 9.45 6.66 -15.67
C ARG A 34 8.78 6.65 -17.06
N GLY A 35 7.45 6.58 -17.12
CA GLY A 35 6.67 6.54 -18.36
C GLY A 35 6.86 5.28 -19.22
N THR A 36 7.51 4.22 -18.72
CA THR A 36 7.91 3.07 -19.55
C THR A 36 7.27 1.76 -19.12
N TYR A 37 7.22 1.46 -17.82
CA TYR A 37 6.65 0.21 -17.31
C TYR A 37 5.60 0.49 -16.26
N GLN A 38 4.54 -0.31 -16.25
CA GLN A 38 3.48 -0.13 -15.26
C GLN A 38 3.73 -0.96 -14.00
N PHE A 39 3.26 -0.44 -12.88
CA PHE A 39 3.11 -1.13 -11.60
C PHE A 39 1.72 -0.87 -11.03
N LEU A 40 1.25 -1.76 -10.18
CA LEU A 40 -0.02 -1.54 -9.48
C LEU A 40 0.26 -0.78 -8.19
N ARG A 41 -0.56 0.20 -7.87
CA ARG A 41 -0.43 0.99 -6.65
C ARG A 41 -1.77 1.19 -5.95
N ALA A 42 -1.70 1.23 -4.64
CA ALA A 42 -2.82 1.54 -3.77
C ALA A 42 -2.35 2.52 -2.69
N VAL A 43 -3.16 3.55 -2.43
CA VAL A 43 -2.82 4.63 -1.50
C VAL A 43 -3.96 4.83 -0.51
N ILE A 44 -3.64 4.84 0.79
CA ILE A 44 -4.58 5.16 1.88
C ILE A 44 -4.06 6.38 2.63
N THR A 45 -4.90 7.41 2.78
CA THR A 45 -4.59 8.56 3.61
C THR A 45 -5.31 8.47 4.94
N LEU A 46 -4.57 8.54 6.05
CA LEU A 46 -5.10 8.59 7.40
C LEU A 46 -4.98 10.01 7.97
N ASP A 47 -6.12 10.68 8.14
CA ASP A 47 -6.20 12.01 8.73
C ASP A 47 -6.23 11.93 10.28
N PRO A 48 -5.54 12.83 11.00
CA PRO A 48 -5.47 12.76 12.45
C PRO A 48 -6.83 12.98 13.14
N ASP A 49 -7.73 13.76 12.58
CA ASP A 49 -9.02 14.09 13.17
C ASP A 49 -9.99 12.89 13.13
N THR A 50 -9.84 12.02 12.12
CA THR A 50 -10.75 10.88 11.88
C THR A 50 -10.15 9.52 12.23
N SER A 51 -8.83 9.45 12.40
CA SER A 51 -8.10 8.19 12.61
C SER A 51 -7.49 8.06 14.01
N GLY A 52 -7.83 8.96 14.93
CA GLY A 52 -7.35 8.89 16.33
C GLY A 52 -5.83 9.03 16.44
N ILE A 53 -5.19 9.66 15.45
CA ILE A 53 -3.75 9.87 15.40
C ILE A 53 -3.44 11.17 16.15
N ASP A 54 -2.39 11.19 16.97
CA ASP A 54 -1.98 12.40 17.69
C ASP A 54 -1.55 13.51 16.71
N SER A 55 -2.42 14.50 16.52
CA SER A 55 -2.21 15.64 15.62
C SER A 55 -1.01 16.52 16.02
N LYS A 56 -0.53 16.48 17.27
CA LYS A 56 0.71 17.18 17.64
C LYS A 56 1.94 16.56 17.00
N ARG A 57 1.87 15.25 16.76
CA ARG A 57 2.97 14.48 16.19
C ARG A 57 2.81 14.29 14.68
N TRP A 58 1.57 14.16 14.21
CA TRP A 58 1.23 13.91 12.82
C TRP A 58 0.20 14.96 12.37
N PRO A 59 0.61 16.24 12.27
CA PRO A 59 -0.32 17.36 12.06
C PRO A 59 -1.11 17.27 10.75
N HIS A 60 -0.59 16.55 9.76
CA HIS A 60 -1.23 16.33 8.46
C HIS A 60 -1.58 14.86 8.22
N GLY A 61 -1.35 13.98 9.21
CA GLY A 61 -1.63 12.56 9.09
C GLY A 61 -0.52 11.73 8.45
N LEU A 62 -0.92 10.57 7.94
CA LEU A 62 -0.06 9.54 7.37
C LEU A 62 -0.59 9.08 6.02
N ILE A 63 0.31 8.62 5.16
CA ILE A 63 -0.04 7.91 3.93
C ILE A 63 0.52 6.49 4.02
N LEU A 64 -0.30 5.51 3.65
CA LEU A 64 0.09 4.12 3.46
C LEU A 64 0.08 3.82 1.97
N ILE A 65 1.13 3.16 1.49
CA ILE A 65 1.34 2.90 0.08
C ILE A 65 1.61 1.42 -0.07
N TRP A 66 0.84 0.78 -0.93
CA TRP A 66 1.12 -0.57 -1.40
C TRP A 66 1.42 -0.51 -2.89
N GLU A 67 2.51 -1.15 -3.31
CA GLU A 67 2.87 -1.26 -4.71
C GLU A 67 3.12 -2.72 -5.07
N TRP A 68 2.79 -3.11 -6.30
CA TRP A 68 3.21 -4.38 -6.87
C TRP A 68 4.01 -4.12 -8.13
N HIS A 69 5.28 -4.50 -8.08
CA HIS A 69 6.26 -4.25 -9.13
C HIS A 69 6.40 -5.47 -10.05
N THR A 70 6.54 -5.23 -11.36
CA THR A 70 6.77 -6.29 -12.35
C THR A 70 8.19 -6.86 -12.29
N GLY A 71 9.13 -6.10 -11.70
CA GLY A 71 10.56 -6.40 -11.60
C GLY A 71 11.35 -6.19 -12.89
N ILE A 72 10.73 -5.63 -13.94
CA ILE A 72 11.37 -5.46 -15.25
C ILE A 72 12.58 -4.51 -15.16
N GLU A 73 12.47 -3.44 -14.36
CA GLU A 73 13.51 -2.43 -14.19
C GLU A 73 14.39 -2.67 -12.95
N SER A 74 14.36 -3.88 -12.38
CA SER A 74 15.14 -4.18 -11.17
C SER A 74 16.65 -4.02 -11.36
N ALA A 75 17.16 -4.21 -12.59
CA ALA A 75 18.55 -3.95 -12.94
C ALA A 75 18.90 -2.45 -13.00
N ASP A 76 17.90 -1.57 -13.16
CA ASP A 76 18.02 -0.11 -13.24
C ASP A 76 17.75 0.59 -11.89
N GLY A 77 17.68 -0.20 -10.81
CA GLY A 77 17.50 0.27 -9.44
C GLY A 77 16.05 0.39 -8.99
N GLU A 78 15.08 -0.05 -9.80
CA GLU A 78 13.67 -0.16 -9.38
C GLU A 78 13.45 -1.41 -8.51
N PRO A 79 12.34 -1.50 -7.77
CA PRO A 79 12.08 -2.63 -6.89
C PRO A 79 12.04 -4.00 -7.62
N GLU A 80 12.40 -5.05 -6.88
CA GLU A 80 12.22 -6.42 -7.34
C GLU A 80 10.74 -6.74 -7.59
N ARG A 81 10.48 -7.81 -8.35
CA ARG A 81 9.10 -8.24 -8.61
C ARG A 81 8.37 -8.53 -7.30
N GLY A 82 7.17 -7.98 -7.18
CA GLY A 82 6.22 -8.35 -6.15
C GLY A 82 5.72 -7.17 -5.33
N PRO A 83 4.94 -7.50 -4.27
CA PRO A 83 4.31 -6.51 -3.42
C PRO A 83 5.27 -5.88 -2.39
N SER A 84 5.16 -4.57 -2.19
CA SER A 84 5.82 -3.82 -1.12
C SER A 84 4.81 -2.93 -0.39
N TRP A 85 5.01 -2.76 0.92
CA TRP A 85 4.26 -1.82 1.74
C TRP A 85 5.22 -0.76 2.27
N GLU A 86 4.81 0.49 2.11
CA GLU A 86 5.51 1.66 2.59
C GLU A 86 4.53 2.58 3.34
N TRP A 87 5.09 3.50 4.10
CA TRP A 87 4.34 4.60 4.69
C TRP A 87 5.17 5.87 4.65
N ALA A 88 4.51 7.03 4.74
CA ALA A 88 5.19 8.30 4.93
C ALA A 88 4.35 9.24 5.78
N ARG A 89 5.00 10.26 6.32
CA ARG A 89 4.30 11.42 6.88
C ARG A 89 3.72 12.25 5.76
N LEU A 90 2.52 12.77 5.95
CA LEU A 90 2.06 13.89 5.14
C LEU A 90 2.75 15.18 5.59
N VAL A 91 3.25 15.93 4.62
CA VAL A 91 3.92 17.22 4.78
C VAL A 91 2.89 18.35 4.82
N ASP A 92 1.77 18.17 4.12
CA ASP A 92 0.64 19.09 4.11
C ASP A 92 -0.70 18.33 3.98
N SER A 93 -1.80 19.06 4.08
CA SER A 93 -3.15 18.53 3.92
C SER A 93 -3.56 18.29 2.45
N HIS A 94 -2.67 18.52 1.49
CA HIS A 94 -2.93 18.33 0.05
C HIS A 94 -2.38 17.00 -0.47
N GLY A 95 -1.84 16.16 0.41
CA GLY A 95 -1.37 14.81 0.06
C GLY A 95 0.10 14.76 -0.33
N GLN A 96 0.87 15.85 -0.15
CA GLN A 96 2.32 15.76 -0.33
C GLN A 96 2.90 14.90 0.78
N CYS A 97 3.55 13.79 0.43
CA CYS A 97 4.23 12.92 1.38
C CYS A 97 5.71 13.28 1.54
N GLY A 98 6.26 12.99 2.71
CA GLY A 98 7.69 13.06 2.99
C GLY A 98 8.43 11.85 2.42
N GLU A 99 9.60 11.58 2.99
CA GLU A 99 10.37 10.37 2.71
C GLU A 99 9.54 9.12 3.06
N ARG A 100 9.55 8.14 2.15
CA ARG A 100 8.87 6.86 2.33
C ARG A 100 9.75 5.92 3.13
N GLU A 101 9.12 5.21 4.05
CA GLU A 101 9.74 4.21 4.90
C GLU A 101 9.00 2.88 4.74
N ALA A 102 9.72 1.76 4.84
CA ALA A 102 9.10 0.44 4.81
C ALA A 102 8.13 0.27 5.99
N LEU A 103 6.96 -0.28 5.72
CA LEU A 103 6.02 -0.68 6.77
C LEU A 103 6.41 -2.07 7.32
N THR A 104 6.04 -2.36 8.57
CA THR A 104 6.26 -3.70 9.15
C THR A 104 5.48 -4.79 8.41
N ALA A 105 4.29 -4.45 7.90
CA ALA A 105 3.57 -5.31 6.97
C ALA A 105 4.40 -5.48 5.70
N VAL A 106 4.55 -6.72 5.23
CA VAL A 106 5.30 -7.04 4.01
C VAL A 106 4.43 -7.82 3.05
N GLY A 107 4.65 -7.59 1.76
CA GLY A 107 3.96 -8.25 0.67
C GLY A 107 2.43 -8.21 0.76
N TYR A 108 1.79 -9.38 0.70
CA TYR A 108 0.33 -9.53 0.79
C TYR A 108 -0.13 -9.75 2.24
N ALA A 109 0.32 -8.92 3.18
CA ALA A 109 -0.05 -9.03 4.59
C ALA A 109 -1.59 -9.08 4.78
N SER A 110 -2.08 -9.85 5.76
CA SER A 110 -3.52 -9.88 6.05
C SER A 110 -4.02 -8.49 6.44
N PRO A 111 -5.27 -8.11 6.11
CA PRO A 111 -5.83 -6.81 6.49
C PRO A 111 -5.70 -6.50 7.98
N THR A 112 -5.89 -7.51 8.84
CA THR A 112 -5.70 -7.39 10.29
C THR A 112 -4.23 -7.14 10.65
N TYR A 113 -3.28 -7.76 9.95
CA TYR A 113 -1.86 -7.52 10.18
C TYR A 113 -1.45 -6.10 9.78
N VAL A 114 -1.99 -5.58 8.66
CA VAL A 114 -1.78 -4.19 8.23
C VAL A 114 -2.28 -3.21 9.30
N VAL A 115 -3.47 -3.43 9.85
CA VAL A 115 -4.02 -2.64 10.96
C VAL A 115 -3.07 -2.62 12.17
N GLU A 116 -2.55 -3.77 12.58
CA GLU A 116 -1.61 -3.84 13.70
C GLU A 116 -0.27 -3.17 13.40
N SER A 117 0.21 -3.23 12.15
CA SER A 117 1.40 -2.47 11.72
C SER A 117 1.18 -0.97 11.83
N VAL A 118 0.00 -0.49 11.42
CA VAL A 118 -0.37 0.93 11.53
C VAL A 118 -0.46 1.37 13.00
N ARG A 119 -1.10 0.57 13.87
CA ARG A 119 -1.14 0.84 15.32
C ARG A 119 0.26 0.91 15.91
N ALA A 120 1.08 -0.10 15.63
CA ALA A 120 2.45 -0.17 16.14
C ALA A 120 3.30 1.04 15.72
N LEU A 121 3.16 1.48 14.47
CA LEU A 121 3.79 2.69 13.92
C LEU A 121 3.36 3.96 14.67
N ILE A 122 2.06 4.17 14.83
CA ILE A 122 1.50 5.35 15.52
C ILE A 122 1.99 5.38 16.98
N GLU A 123 1.92 4.24 17.67
CA GLU A 123 2.26 4.09 19.09
C GLU A 123 3.78 4.01 19.37
N ARG A 124 4.64 3.88 18.33
CA ARG A 124 6.08 3.59 18.46
C ARG A 124 6.37 2.34 19.29
N ARG A 125 5.59 1.30 19.08
CA ARG A 125 5.87 -0.02 19.67
C ARG A 125 6.32 -0.99 18.61
N ASN A 126 7.02 -2.03 19.04
CA ASN A 126 7.28 -3.18 18.19
C ASN A 126 5.98 -3.95 17.97
N GLN A 127 5.76 -4.40 16.74
CA GLN A 127 4.68 -5.33 16.44
C GLN A 127 5.08 -6.72 16.93
N SER A 128 4.28 -7.29 17.83
CA SER A 128 4.51 -8.64 18.37
C SER A 128 3.54 -9.68 17.82
N THR A 129 2.53 -9.23 17.05
CA THR A 129 1.61 -10.11 16.34
C THR A 129 2.40 -10.90 15.29
N PRO A 130 2.19 -12.23 15.16
CA PRO A 130 2.79 -13.01 14.10
C PRO A 130 2.42 -12.47 12.72
N ALA A 131 3.38 -12.44 11.79
CA ALA A 131 3.12 -12.09 10.41
C ALA A 131 2.12 -13.08 9.79
N GLU A 132 1.06 -12.54 9.21
CA GLU A 132 0.00 -13.31 8.56
C GLU A 132 -0.19 -12.75 7.15
N GLN A 133 -0.33 -13.65 6.18
CA GLN A 133 -0.67 -13.28 4.81
C GLN A 133 -2.19 -13.31 4.62
N TRP A 134 -2.68 -12.51 3.69
CA TRP A 134 -4.07 -12.54 3.29
C TRP A 134 -4.45 -13.90 2.72
N GLU A 135 -5.63 -14.42 3.05
CA GLU A 135 -6.04 -15.78 2.66
C GLU A 135 -6.15 -15.96 1.14
N ARG A 136 -6.23 -14.85 0.38
CA ARG A 136 -6.27 -14.82 -1.08
C ARG A 136 -4.96 -14.30 -1.70
N ALA A 137 -3.85 -14.29 -0.96
CA ALA A 137 -2.56 -13.80 -1.44
C ALA A 137 -2.09 -14.50 -2.73
N GLU A 138 -2.24 -15.82 -2.83
CA GLU A 138 -1.87 -16.57 -4.04
C GLU A 138 -2.74 -16.20 -5.25
N GLU A 139 -4.05 -16.05 -5.03
CA GLU A 139 -5.01 -15.64 -6.07
C GLU A 139 -4.69 -14.23 -6.57
N LEU A 140 -4.43 -13.29 -5.65
CA LEU A 140 -4.03 -11.93 -5.99
C LEU A 140 -2.71 -11.92 -6.75
N ASN A 141 -1.71 -12.68 -6.31
CA ASN A 141 -0.43 -12.75 -7.01
C ASN A 141 -0.60 -13.23 -8.46
N ALA A 142 -1.39 -14.29 -8.66
CA ALA A 142 -1.68 -14.79 -10.01
C ALA A 142 -2.43 -13.76 -10.87
N ALA A 143 -3.33 -12.97 -10.27
CA ALA A 143 -4.03 -11.89 -10.96
C ALA A 143 -3.08 -10.74 -11.35
N CYS A 144 -2.18 -10.33 -10.44
CA CYS A 144 -1.15 -9.33 -10.72
C CYS A 144 -0.20 -9.80 -11.83
N GLU A 145 0.24 -11.07 -11.80
CA GLU A 145 1.08 -11.64 -12.86
C GLU A 145 0.37 -11.67 -14.22
N THR A 146 -0.92 -12.00 -14.23
CA THR A 146 -1.74 -11.98 -15.46
C THR A 146 -1.87 -10.58 -16.02
N TRP A 147 -2.12 -9.58 -15.15
CA TRP A 147 -2.16 -8.18 -15.53
C TRP A 147 -0.81 -7.71 -16.08
N ALA A 148 0.30 -8.02 -15.40
CA ALA A 148 1.65 -7.65 -15.84
C ALA A 148 1.99 -8.21 -17.22
N ALA A 149 1.61 -9.47 -17.48
CA ALA A 149 1.81 -10.10 -18.78
C ALA A 149 0.96 -9.45 -19.90
N ALA A 150 -0.21 -8.89 -19.56
CA ALA A 150 -1.03 -8.15 -20.50
C ALA A 150 -0.44 -6.77 -20.81
N GLU A 151 0.04 -6.03 -19.81
CA GLU A 151 0.67 -4.72 -20.00
C GLU A 151 1.97 -4.83 -20.81
N ALA A 152 2.80 -5.84 -20.54
CA ALA A 152 4.02 -6.07 -21.31
C ALA A 152 3.78 -6.29 -22.82
N ARG A 153 2.60 -6.83 -23.20
CA ARG A 153 2.25 -7.00 -24.62
C ARG A 153 1.90 -5.68 -25.30
N LYS A 154 1.34 -4.71 -24.57
CA LYS A 154 0.97 -3.39 -25.12
C LYS A 154 2.19 -2.54 -25.46
N VAL A 155 3.31 -2.72 -24.75
CA VAL A 155 4.56 -1.99 -24.99
C VAL A 155 5.30 -2.52 -26.24
N GLY A 156 4.99 -3.73 -26.69
CA GLY A 156 5.63 -4.39 -27.85
C GLY A 156 4.90 -4.23 -29.19
N GLU A 157 3.74 -3.55 -29.21
CA GLU A 157 2.98 -3.20 -30.43
C GLU A 157 3.30 -1.76 -30.88
#